data_AF-A0AB32V3M8-F1
#
_entry.id   AF-A0AB32V3M8-F1
#
_cell.length_a   1.000
_cell.length_b   1.000
_cell.length_c   1.000
_cell.angle_alpha   90.00
_cell.angle_beta   90.00
_cell.angle_gamma   90.00
#
_symmetry.space_group_name_H-M   'P 1'
#
loop_
_entity.id
_entity.type
_entity.pdbx_description
1 polymer ?
#
loop_
_entity_poly.entity_id
_entity_poly.type
_entity_poly.pdbx_seq_one_letter_code
_entity_poly.pdbx_strand_id
1 'polypeptide(L)'
;MLSCSRSLLSQTIKRKRKTKTKIKLKSNKNVSRKQKFIAKNQQLESNEEEEEEEEEGFDLKSSAPSHSHGVQPLGNLYFNPGSTNSRNTGLGNLQILSDELVLEILGLLEGTQLGVLATVSKSFYVFTNHEPLWRNLVLDNLKGGFLCNGSWKFTYISIFHPSFDVSKSTCFSGLRVRNFYSDYLFQSWLCANLEMKPEWLERDNIIRRRGISVEDFVTNFEEPNKPVLLEGCMENWDALKKWDRDYLVNLCGDVQLSVGPVKMRLEDYYRYSDQVKEERPLYLFDPKFVEKIPTLGLEYEVPVYFREDLFSVLGNERPDYRWIIIGPAGSGSSFHIDPNSTSAWNAVIRGSKKWVLFPPDVVPPGVHPSPDGAEVACPVSIIEWFMNFYGATKNWKKRPIECICKAGEVIFVPNGWWHLVINLEESIAITQNYVSRRNLLNVLDFLKKPNASELVSGTRDRINLYEKFKNAMEASFPGTIDELSQKAEEKKAQQKLSFWDSVTDSKVGAFKFSF
;
A
#
# COMPACT_ATOMS: atom_id res chain seq x y z
N MET A 1 14.41 9.46 17.02
CA MET A 1 15.19 9.01 18.19
C MET A 1 14.22 8.31 19.12
N LEU A 2 14.24 6.98 19.17
CA LEU A 2 13.36 6.18 20.02
C LEU A 2 14.21 5.13 20.73
N SER A 3 14.48 5.34 22.02
CA SER A 3 14.89 4.29 22.94
C SER A 3 13.64 3.84 23.70
N CYS A 4 13.19 2.61 23.49
CA CYS A 4 12.16 2.02 24.33
C CYS A 4 12.77 0.85 25.11
N SER A 5 12.78 1.02 26.43
CA SER A 5 13.38 0.17 27.43
C SER A 5 12.63 -1.16 27.60
N ARG A 6 13.44 -2.22 27.68
CA ARG A 6 13.08 -3.59 28.06
C ARG A 6 12.52 -3.64 29.48
N SER A 7 11.43 -4.38 29.68
CA SER A 7 11.33 -5.52 30.60
C SER A 7 9.86 -5.75 30.99
N LEU A 8 9.45 -7.02 31.03
CA LEU A 8 8.58 -7.65 32.02
C LEU A 8 7.90 -8.85 31.38
N LEU A 9 8.42 -10.05 31.63
CA LEU A 9 7.65 -11.30 31.60
C LEU A 9 8.45 -12.38 32.33
N SER A 10 8.22 -12.47 33.64
CA SER A 10 8.51 -13.66 34.43
C SER A 10 7.22 -14.06 35.13
N GLN A 11 6.62 -15.18 34.73
CA GLN A 11 5.86 -16.01 35.68
C GLN A 11 5.64 -17.42 35.13
N THR A 12 6.18 -18.34 35.92
CA THR A 12 6.27 -19.78 35.75
C THR A 12 4.93 -20.45 36.06
N ILE A 13 4.42 -21.32 35.18
CA ILE A 13 3.30 -22.21 35.52
C ILE A 13 3.72 -23.68 35.39
N LYS A 14 3.55 -24.40 36.50
CA LYS A 14 3.92 -25.79 36.76
C LYS A 14 3.00 -26.78 36.03
N ARG A 15 3.64 -27.78 35.40
CA ARG A 15 3.04 -29.03 34.89
C ARG A 15 2.32 -29.83 35.99
N LYS A 16 1.17 -30.44 35.63
CA LYS A 16 0.70 -31.70 36.25
C LYS A 16 0.37 -32.74 35.18
N ARG A 17 1.06 -33.88 35.26
CA ARG A 17 0.82 -35.14 34.56
C ARG A 17 -0.47 -35.80 35.07
N LYS A 18 -1.26 -36.40 34.18
CA LYS A 18 -2.04 -37.61 34.47
C LYS A 18 -1.88 -38.62 33.33
N THR A 19 -1.74 -39.88 33.73
CA THR A 19 -1.40 -41.06 32.94
C THR A 19 -2.55 -42.07 32.94
N LYS A 20 -2.48 -42.98 31.95
CA LYS A 20 -3.18 -44.27 31.76
C LYS A 20 -4.52 -44.13 31.00
N THR A 21 -4.89 -45.00 30.04
CA THR A 21 -4.60 -46.45 29.94
C THR A 21 -4.75 -46.96 28.50
N LYS A 22 -3.97 -47.99 28.16
CA LYS A 22 -4.00 -48.79 26.92
C LYS A 22 -5.23 -49.71 26.85
N ILE A 23 -5.78 -49.90 25.65
CA ILE A 23 -6.46 -51.15 25.24
C ILE A 23 -5.90 -51.58 23.86
N LYS A 24 -5.38 -52.81 23.85
CA LYS A 24 -4.98 -53.69 22.72
C LYS A 24 -6.26 -54.43 22.23
N LEU A 25 -6.46 -55.02 21.06
CA LEU A 25 -5.64 -55.59 19.97
C LEU A 25 -6.59 -56.17 18.90
N LYS A 26 -6.01 -56.53 17.73
CA LYS A 26 -6.44 -57.54 16.70
C LYS A 26 -7.44 -57.06 15.63
N SER A 27 -7.32 -57.41 14.34
CA SER A 27 -6.45 -58.37 13.64
C SER A 27 -6.38 -58.12 12.12
N ASN A 28 -5.19 -58.37 11.56
CA ASN A 28 -4.85 -58.65 10.16
C ASN A 28 -5.83 -59.58 9.39
N LYS A 29 -6.07 -59.36 8.08
CA LYS A 29 -5.33 -59.98 6.93
C LYS A 29 -6.04 -59.72 5.58
N ASN A 30 -5.24 -59.27 4.61
CA ASN A 30 -5.16 -59.59 3.16
C ASN A 30 -6.43 -59.88 2.33
N VAL A 31 -6.51 -59.29 1.12
CA VAL A 31 -6.31 -60.00 -0.17
C VAL A 31 -6.27 -58.99 -1.35
N SER A 32 -5.30 -59.21 -2.23
CA SER A 32 -5.08 -58.60 -3.54
C SER A 32 -6.05 -59.08 -4.63
N ARG A 33 -6.38 -58.25 -5.63
CA ARG A 33 -6.08 -58.54 -7.05
C ARG A 33 -6.50 -57.41 -7.99
N LYS A 34 -5.55 -57.08 -8.89
CA LYS A 34 -5.71 -56.31 -10.13
C LYS A 34 -6.71 -57.00 -11.07
N GLN A 35 -7.49 -56.22 -11.80
CA GLN A 35 -7.92 -56.56 -13.16
C GLN A 35 -7.94 -55.31 -14.04
N LYS A 36 -7.08 -55.32 -15.05
CA LYS A 36 -7.15 -54.47 -16.25
C LYS A 36 -8.31 -54.99 -17.11
N PHE A 37 -9.11 -54.10 -17.68
CA PHE A 37 -9.85 -54.39 -18.91
C PHE A 37 -9.75 -53.21 -19.89
N ILE A 38 -9.70 -53.61 -21.15
CA ILE A 38 -9.36 -52.84 -22.35
C ILE A 38 -10.63 -52.25 -22.97
N ALA A 39 -10.44 -51.04 -23.52
CA ALA A 39 -11.20 -50.29 -24.52
C ALA A 39 -12.50 -50.88 -25.12
N LYS A 40 -13.52 -50.01 -25.20
CA LYS A 40 -14.44 -49.97 -26.33
C LYS A 40 -14.88 -48.54 -26.59
N ASN A 41 -14.49 -48.03 -27.76
CA ASN A 41 -15.02 -46.81 -28.37
C ASN A 41 -16.53 -46.97 -28.59
N GLN A 42 -17.31 -46.02 -28.09
CA GLN A 42 -18.59 -45.64 -28.66
C GLN A 42 -18.68 -44.11 -28.60
N GLN A 43 -18.59 -43.50 -29.78
CA GLN A 43 -18.91 -42.09 -30.01
C GLN A 43 -20.40 -41.89 -29.66
N LEU A 44 -20.65 -40.98 -28.72
CA LEU A 44 -21.93 -40.33 -28.50
C LEU A 44 -21.60 -38.85 -28.41
N GLU A 45 -21.95 -38.13 -29.48
CA GLU A 45 -21.92 -36.67 -29.53
C GLU A 45 -22.96 -36.15 -28.54
N SER A 46 -22.50 -35.70 -27.37
CA SER A 46 -23.23 -34.77 -26.52
C SER A 46 -22.54 -33.43 -26.61
N ASN A 47 -23.23 -32.44 -27.18
CA ASN A 47 -22.89 -31.03 -27.04
C ASN A 47 -22.93 -30.68 -25.55
N GLU A 48 -21.77 -30.77 -24.89
CA GLU A 48 -21.51 -30.06 -23.64
C GLU A 48 -20.86 -28.75 -24.05
N GLU A 49 -21.54 -27.65 -23.77
CA GLU A 49 -20.93 -26.32 -23.75
C GLU A 49 -19.77 -26.41 -22.76
N GLU A 50 -18.55 -26.47 -23.27
CA GLU A 50 -17.33 -26.28 -22.48
C GLU A 50 -17.41 -24.85 -21.92
N GLU A 51 -17.94 -24.71 -20.70
CA GLU A 51 -17.52 -23.63 -19.82
C GLU A 51 -16.00 -23.78 -19.73
N GLU A 52 -15.26 -22.94 -20.46
CA GLU A 52 -13.84 -22.76 -20.24
C GLU A 52 -13.67 -22.41 -18.76
N GLU A 53 -13.25 -23.39 -17.95
CA GLU A 53 -12.69 -23.14 -16.63
C GLU A 53 -11.47 -22.23 -16.88
N GLU A 54 -11.67 -20.91 -16.83
CA GLU A 54 -10.59 -19.93 -16.80
C GLU A 54 -9.61 -20.41 -15.73
N GLU A 55 -8.36 -20.68 -16.11
CA GLU A 55 -7.33 -21.11 -15.16
C GLU A 55 -7.28 -20.10 -14.00
N GLU A 56 -7.82 -20.48 -12.83
CA GLU A 56 -7.85 -19.66 -11.61
C GLU A 56 -6.44 -19.50 -10.98
N GLY A 57 -5.41 -19.39 -11.81
CA GLY A 57 -4.00 -19.22 -11.44
C GLY A 57 -3.60 -17.77 -11.22
N PHE A 58 -2.37 -17.58 -10.74
CA PHE A 58 -1.69 -16.29 -10.76
C PHE A 58 -0.49 -16.40 -11.71
N ASP A 59 -0.38 -15.45 -12.63
CA ASP A 59 0.79 -15.36 -13.51
C ASP A 59 1.94 -14.62 -12.84
N LEU A 60 3.15 -15.06 -13.18
CA LEU A 60 4.38 -14.41 -12.77
C LEU A 60 4.91 -13.57 -13.92
N LYS A 61 5.49 -12.42 -13.57
CA LYS A 61 6.23 -11.57 -14.52
C LYS A 61 7.26 -12.42 -15.27
N SER A 62 7.42 -12.19 -16.56
CA SER A 62 8.43 -12.87 -17.38
C SER A 62 9.87 -12.70 -16.85
N SER A 63 10.12 -11.63 -16.09
CA SER A 63 11.39 -11.32 -15.43
C SER A 63 11.55 -11.92 -14.04
N ALA A 64 10.56 -12.69 -13.55
CA ALA A 64 10.56 -13.29 -12.22
C ALA A 64 11.75 -14.26 -12.09
N PRO A 65 12.63 -14.10 -11.08
CA PRO A 65 13.72 -15.02 -10.87
C PRO A 65 13.17 -16.37 -10.39
N SER A 66 13.81 -17.47 -10.77
CA SER A 66 13.52 -18.78 -10.17
C SER A 66 13.62 -18.67 -8.64
N HIS A 67 12.58 -19.09 -7.89
CA HIS A 67 12.40 -18.82 -6.46
C HIS A 67 13.69 -18.70 -5.65
N SER A 68 13.79 -17.64 -4.84
CA SER A 68 14.94 -17.41 -3.96
C SER A 68 15.13 -18.62 -3.03
N HIS A 69 16.28 -19.29 -3.19
CA HIS A 69 16.76 -20.33 -2.27
C HIS A 69 15.88 -21.59 -2.14
N GLY A 70 14.89 -21.78 -3.01
CA GLY A 70 14.06 -22.99 -3.04
C GLY A 70 12.89 -23.03 -2.05
N VAL A 71 12.47 -21.86 -1.54
CA VAL A 71 11.27 -21.72 -0.71
C VAL A 71 10.02 -22.05 -1.55
N GLN A 72 9.08 -22.77 -0.94
CA GLN A 72 7.80 -23.17 -1.55
C GLN A 72 6.63 -22.88 -0.60
N PRO A 73 5.39 -22.76 -1.11
CA PRO A 73 4.19 -22.64 -0.27
C PRO A 73 4.05 -23.80 0.71
N LEU A 74 3.54 -23.54 1.91
CA LEU A 74 3.36 -24.54 2.96
C LEU A 74 2.42 -25.66 2.53
N GLY A 75 1.39 -25.34 1.74
CA GLY A 75 0.46 -26.32 1.17
C GLY A 75 1.14 -27.44 0.39
N ASN A 76 2.29 -27.18 -0.24
CA ASN A 76 3.03 -28.19 -1.01
C ASN A 76 3.55 -29.34 -0.14
N LEU A 77 3.67 -29.14 1.17
CA LEU A 77 4.04 -30.20 2.11
C LEU A 77 3.00 -31.34 2.13
N TYR A 78 1.71 -31.04 1.91
CA TYR A 78 0.63 -32.04 1.89
C TYR A 78 0.82 -33.06 0.75
N PHE A 79 1.34 -32.60 -0.40
CA PHE A 79 1.59 -33.43 -1.57
C PHE A 79 2.91 -34.21 -1.50
N ASN A 80 3.68 -34.05 -0.43
CA ASN A 80 4.95 -34.74 -0.22
C ASN A 80 4.96 -35.53 1.10
N PRO A 81 4.12 -36.58 1.25
CA PRO A 81 3.81 -37.25 2.53
C PRO A 81 4.98 -38.02 3.18
N GLY A 82 6.17 -38.01 2.58
CA GLY A 82 7.41 -38.59 3.14
C GLY A 82 8.48 -37.56 3.49
N SER A 83 8.29 -36.28 3.16
CA SER A 83 9.29 -35.24 3.42
C SER A 83 9.05 -34.55 4.75
N THR A 84 10.11 -34.38 5.53
CA THR A 84 10.11 -33.39 6.61
C THR A 84 10.34 -32.01 6.01
N ASN A 85 9.71 -30.98 6.60
CA ASN A 85 9.99 -29.61 6.21
C ASN A 85 11.42 -29.24 6.65
N SER A 86 12.29 -28.93 5.67
CA SER A 86 13.67 -28.51 5.91
C SER A 86 13.74 -27.30 6.85
N ARG A 87 12.74 -26.43 6.81
CA ARG A 87 12.57 -25.31 7.75
C ARG A 87 12.68 -25.78 9.21
N ASN A 88 11.88 -26.77 9.58
CA ASN A 88 11.81 -27.29 10.95
C ASN A 88 13.10 -27.99 11.38
N THR A 89 13.63 -28.88 10.53
CA THR A 89 14.86 -29.62 10.85
C THR A 89 16.07 -28.72 10.96
N GLY A 90 16.18 -27.67 10.14
CA GLY A 90 17.29 -26.72 10.20
C GLY A 90 17.16 -25.65 11.28
N LEU A 91 15.95 -25.35 11.79
CA LEU A 91 15.76 -24.45 12.95
C LEU A 91 15.91 -25.16 14.30
N GLY A 92 15.78 -26.48 14.34
CA GLY A 92 15.91 -27.27 15.57
C GLY A 92 14.87 -26.83 16.61
N ASN A 93 15.33 -26.39 17.78
CA ASN A 93 14.43 -25.95 18.87
C ASN A 93 13.66 -24.66 18.54
N LEU A 94 14.15 -23.84 17.60
CA LEU A 94 13.48 -22.61 17.17
C LEU A 94 12.32 -22.86 16.22
N GLN A 95 12.10 -24.12 15.78
CA GLN A 95 11.00 -24.46 14.86
C GLN A 95 9.61 -24.11 15.42
N ILE A 96 9.48 -23.94 16.74
CA ILE A 96 8.21 -23.58 17.39
C ILE A 96 7.81 -22.12 17.15
N LEU A 97 8.77 -21.26 16.82
CA LEU A 97 8.51 -19.87 16.49
C LEU A 97 7.91 -19.78 15.09
N SER A 98 7.09 -18.77 14.83
CA SER A 98 6.62 -18.46 13.47
C SER A 98 7.76 -17.85 12.63
N ASP A 99 7.58 -17.78 11.31
CA ASP A 99 8.62 -17.26 10.42
C ASP A 99 8.85 -15.75 10.63
N GLU A 100 7.77 -15.03 10.95
CA GLU A 100 7.76 -13.63 11.35
C GLU A 100 8.64 -13.41 12.59
N LEU A 101 8.40 -14.17 13.66
CA LEU A 101 9.16 -14.06 14.91
C LEU A 101 10.63 -14.42 14.72
N VAL A 102 10.93 -15.42 13.88
CA VAL A 102 12.33 -15.75 13.53
C VAL A 102 12.98 -14.56 12.84
N LEU A 103 12.31 -13.94 11.86
CA LEU A 103 12.85 -12.77 11.16
C LEU A 103 12.97 -11.53 12.04
N GLU A 104 12.03 -11.29 12.97
CA GLU A 104 12.14 -10.22 13.96
C GLU A 104 13.39 -10.38 14.83
N ILE A 105 13.66 -11.61 15.32
CA ILE A 105 14.86 -11.90 16.10
C ILE A 105 16.11 -11.69 15.26
N LEU A 106 16.13 -12.18 14.01
CA LEU A 106 17.25 -11.99 13.09
C LEU A 106 17.46 -10.51 12.73
N GLY A 107 16.39 -9.71 12.68
CA GLY A 107 16.43 -8.27 12.43
C GLY A 107 17.14 -7.48 13.53
N LEU A 108 17.40 -8.07 14.70
CA LEU A 108 18.19 -7.47 15.77
C LEU A 108 19.71 -7.67 15.58
N LEU A 109 20.14 -8.39 14.55
CA LEU A 109 21.53 -8.76 14.32
C LEU A 109 22.21 -7.86 13.29
N GLU A 110 23.52 -7.69 13.44
CA GLU A 110 24.36 -6.99 12.45
C GLU A 110 24.69 -7.90 11.26
N GLY A 111 25.09 -7.30 10.13
CA GLY A 111 25.35 -8.04 8.89
C GLY A 111 26.38 -9.18 9.02
N THR A 112 27.43 -8.99 9.82
CA THR A 112 28.43 -10.06 10.09
C THR A 112 27.79 -11.26 10.80
N GLN A 113 26.90 -11.01 11.77
CA GLN A 113 26.22 -12.05 12.53
C GLN A 113 25.23 -12.82 11.64
N LEU A 114 24.50 -12.11 10.76
CA LEU A 114 23.66 -12.73 9.74
C LEU A 114 24.48 -13.63 8.80
N GLY A 115 25.66 -13.16 8.37
CA GLY A 115 26.59 -13.93 7.55
C GLY A 115 27.06 -15.23 8.23
N VAL A 116 27.43 -15.17 9.52
CA VAL A 116 27.81 -16.36 10.31
C VAL A 116 26.62 -17.31 10.49
N LEU A 117 25.43 -16.79 10.80
CA LEU A 117 24.24 -17.62 10.95
C LEU A 117 23.87 -18.34 9.64
N ALA A 118 24.09 -17.70 8.49
CA ALA A 118 23.84 -18.30 7.18
C ALA A 118 24.61 -19.62 6.97
N THR A 119 25.72 -19.84 7.70
CA THR A 119 26.54 -21.06 7.60
C THR A 119 26.15 -22.15 8.60
N VAL A 120 25.22 -21.89 9.52
CA VAL A 120 24.86 -22.82 10.62
C VAL A 120 23.95 -23.94 10.14
N SER A 121 22.94 -23.63 9.33
CA SER A 121 22.00 -24.62 8.81
C SER A 121 21.36 -24.17 7.50
N LYS A 122 20.74 -25.11 6.77
CA LYS A 122 19.97 -24.80 5.56
C LYS A 122 18.83 -23.82 5.83
N SER A 123 18.20 -23.89 7.01
CA SER A 123 17.13 -22.96 7.36
C SER A 123 17.67 -21.56 7.62
N PHE A 124 18.71 -21.43 8.43
CA PHE A 124 19.32 -20.12 8.65
C PHE A 124 19.88 -19.53 7.36
N TYR A 125 20.43 -20.35 6.46
CA TYR A 125 20.78 -19.89 5.12
C TYR A 125 19.58 -19.23 4.42
N VAL A 126 18.40 -19.86 4.39
CA VAL A 126 17.21 -19.26 3.76
C VAL A 126 16.79 -17.97 4.48
N PHE A 127 16.60 -18.00 5.80
CA PHE A 127 16.12 -16.85 6.57
C PHE A 127 17.07 -15.64 6.50
N THR A 128 18.38 -15.87 6.63
CA THR A 128 19.37 -14.79 6.60
C THR A 128 19.55 -14.20 5.21
N ASN A 129 19.06 -14.84 4.15
CA ASN A 129 19.00 -14.25 2.80
C ASN A 129 17.69 -13.50 2.53
N HIS A 130 16.80 -13.35 3.52
CA HIS A 130 15.60 -12.53 3.38
C HIS A 130 15.98 -11.06 3.19
N GLU A 131 15.72 -10.52 2.00
CA GLU A 131 16.16 -9.18 1.56
C GLU A 131 15.80 -8.04 2.52
N PRO A 132 14.60 -8.00 3.15
CA PRO A 132 14.27 -6.98 4.14
C PRO A 132 15.24 -6.85 5.32
N LEU A 133 15.92 -7.93 5.74
CA LEU A 133 16.94 -7.84 6.80
C LEU A 133 18.11 -6.93 6.37
N TRP A 134 18.57 -7.13 5.14
CA TRP A 134 19.68 -6.37 4.57
C TRP A 134 19.26 -4.96 4.17
N ARG A 135 18.02 -4.79 3.68
CA ARG A 135 17.43 -3.48 3.39
C ARG A 135 17.50 -2.57 4.61
N ASN A 136 17.03 -3.06 5.76
CA ASN A 136 17.05 -2.29 7.00
C ASN A 136 18.47 -1.92 7.39
N LEU A 137 19.42 -2.86 7.34
CA LEU A 137 20.84 -2.57 7.61
C LEU A 137 21.42 -1.51 6.67
N VAL A 138 21.17 -1.59 5.36
CA VAL A 138 21.65 -0.60 4.39
C VAL A 138 21.06 0.79 4.67
N LEU A 139 19.73 0.86 4.82
CA LEU A 139 19.04 2.14 5.04
C LEU A 139 19.43 2.76 6.38
N ASP A 140 19.60 1.96 7.43
CA ASP A 140 19.94 2.46 8.75
C ASP A 140 21.38 2.93 8.86
N ASN A 141 22.34 2.22 8.25
CA ASN A 141 23.75 2.57 8.34
C ASN A 141 24.15 3.66 7.34
N LEU A 142 23.54 3.69 6.14
CA LEU A 142 23.99 4.58 5.06
C LEU A 142 23.06 5.78 4.81
N LYS A 143 21.83 5.78 5.35
CA LYS A 143 20.87 6.91 5.28
C LYS A 143 20.62 7.48 3.88
N GLY A 144 20.89 6.69 2.82
CA GLY A 144 20.75 7.07 1.41
C GLY A 144 22.07 7.22 0.64
N GLY A 145 23.23 7.21 1.31
CA GLY A 145 24.56 7.24 0.68
C GLY A 145 25.01 5.87 0.17
N PHE A 146 24.25 5.25 -0.72
CA PHE A 146 24.58 3.94 -1.28
C PHE A 146 24.22 3.85 -2.76
N LEU A 147 24.88 2.94 -3.47
CA LEU A 147 24.54 2.57 -4.84
C LEU A 147 24.01 1.14 -4.83
N CYS A 148 22.80 0.96 -5.36
CA CYS A 148 22.19 -0.37 -5.46
C CYS A 148 23.04 -1.29 -6.34
N ASN A 149 23.29 -2.50 -5.83
CA ASN A 149 24.08 -3.54 -6.48
C ASN A 149 23.29 -4.85 -6.56
N GLY A 150 22.26 -4.89 -7.40
CA GLY A 150 21.43 -6.07 -7.69
C GLY A 150 20.48 -6.53 -6.59
N SER A 151 20.92 -6.53 -5.32
CA SER A 151 20.09 -6.85 -4.14
C SER A 151 20.55 -6.05 -2.93
N TRP A 152 19.72 -5.96 -1.89
CA TRP A 152 20.06 -5.29 -0.63
C TRP A 152 21.24 -5.97 0.07
N LYS A 153 21.29 -7.31 0.05
CA LYS A 153 22.42 -8.07 0.60
C LYS A 153 23.72 -7.76 -0.14
N PHE A 154 23.72 -7.79 -1.47
CA PHE A 154 24.93 -7.48 -2.24
C PHE A 154 25.34 -6.02 -2.11
N THR A 155 24.37 -5.10 -2.03
CA THR A 155 24.62 -3.69 -1.71
C THR A 155 25.36 -3.57 -0.37
N TYR A 156 24.86 -4.22 0.69
CA TYR A 156 25.53 -4.23 1.99
C TYR A 156 26.95 -4.81 1.92
N ILE A 157 27.11 -5.98 1.31
CA ILE A 157 28.40 -6.67 1.23
C ILE A 157 29.41 -5.83 0.45
N SER A 158 29.03 -5.26 -0.70
CA SER A 158 29.94 -4.45 -1.52
C SER A 158 30.48 -3.22 -0.81
N ILE A 159 29.72 -2.67 0.14
CA ILE A 159 30.07 -1.46 0.88
C ILE A 159 30.86 -1.79 2.16
N PHE A 160 30.36 -2.72 2.98
CA PHE A 160 30.96 -3.01 4.29
C PHE A 160 31.99 -4.13 4.25
N HIS A 161 31.93 -5.00 3.25
CA HIS A 161 32.78 -6.19 3.11
C HIS A 161 33.23 -6.41 1.65
N PRO A 162 33.89 -5.43 1.01
CA PRO A 162 34.20 -5.47 -0.42
C PRO A 162 35.05 -6.67 -0.85
N SER A 163 35.85 -7.26 0.06
CA SER A 163 36.61 -8.49 -0.21
C SER A 163 35.72 -9.73 -0.44
N PHE A 164 34.47 -9.68 -0.01
CA PHE A 164 33.45 -10.71 -0.21
C PHE A 164 32.45 -10.36 -1.32
N ASP A 165 32.65 -9.23 -2.01
CA ASP A 165 31.77 -8.82 -3.11
C ASP A 165 31.98 -9.73 -4.32
N VAL A 166 31.01 -10.60 -4.55
CA VAL A 166 30.96 -11.52 -5.69
C VAL A 166 29.96 -11.07 -6.76
N SER A 167 29.39 -9.87 -6.66
CA SER A 167 28.40 -9.35 -7.63
C SER A 167 28.93 -9.32 -9.07
N LYS A 168 30.25 -9.18 -9.24
CA LYS A 168 30.94 -9.21 -10.55
C LYS A 168 31.38 -10.61 -10.99
N SER A 169 31.15 -11.63 -10.18
CA SER A 169 31.53 -13.01 -10.49
C SER A 169 30.39 -13.71 -11.22
N THR A 170 30.63 -14.13 -12.46
CA THR A 170 29.65 -14.71 -13.38
C THR A 170 29.14 -16.11 -12.99
N CYS A 171 29.55 -16.66 -11.83
CA CYS A 171 29.41 -18.09 -11.52
C CYS A 171 28.74 -18.40 -10.17
N PHE A 172 28.05 -17.46 -9.52
CA PHE A 172 27.41 -17.74 -8.23
C PHE A 172 25.90 -17.98 -8.36
N SER A 173 25.51 -19.25 -8.56
CA SER A 173 24.13 -19.67 -8.27
C SER A 173 24.04 -19.94 -6.76
N GLY A 174 23.28 -19.12 -6.03
CA GLY A 174 23.05 -19.34 -4.59
C GLY A 174 22.53 -20.74 -4.28
N LEU A 175 22.76 -21.23 -3.05
CA LEU A 175 22.29 -22.55 -2.62
C LEU A 175 20.75 -22.61 -2.70
N ARG A 176 20.22 -23.65 -3.35
CA ARG A 176 18.79 -23.99 -3.37
C ARG A 176 18.50 -25.08 -2.36
N VAL A 177 17.75 -24.75 -1.32
CA VAL A 177 17.31 -25.69 -0.28
C VAL A 177 16.08 -26.44 -0.77
N ARG A 178 16.12 -27.77 -0.71
CA ARG A 178 14.98 -28.62 -1.09
C ARG A 178 14.02 -28.77 0.08
N ASN A 179 12.73 -28.95 -0.22
CA ASN A 179 11.67 -29.24 0.76
C ASN A 179 11.59 -28.19 1.87
N PHE A 180 11.85 -26.93 1.54
CA PHE A 180 11.71 -25.81 2.45
C PHE A 180 10.36 -25.13 2.18
N TYR A 181 9.44 -25.25 3.11
CA TYR A 181 8.07 -24.78 2.95
C TYR A 181 7.75 -23.68 3.97
N SER A 182 7.29 -22.53 3.49
CA SER A 182 6.95 -21.35 4.28
C SER A 182 6.05 -20.43 3.45
N ASP A 183 4.81 -20.19 3.89
CA ASP A 183 3.94 -19.24 3.21
C ASP A 183 4.46 -17.80 3.38
N TYR A 184 4.92 -17.44 4.58
CA TYR A 184 5.41 -16.10 4.87
C TYR A 184 6.59 -15.68 3.98
N LEU A 185 7.64 -16.52 3.90
CA LEU A 185 8.81 -16.23 3.08
C LEU A 185 8.51 -16.32 1.59
N PHE A 186 7.57 -17.19 1.19
CA PHE A 186 7.14 -17.31 -0.20
C PHE A 186 6.30 -16.12 -0.65
N GLN A 187 5.42 -15.61 0.21
CA GLN A 187 4.45 -14.56 -0.10
C GLN A 187 5.13 -13.25 -0.50
N SER A 188 6.19 -12.84 0.19
CA SER A 188 6.93 -11.63 -0.17
C SER A 188 7.55 -11.73 -1.57
N TRP A 189 8.14 -12.89 -1.90
CA TRP A 189 8.64 -13.15 -3.25
C TRP A 189 7.51 -13.21 -4.29
N LEU A 190 6.39 -13.85 -3.96
CA LEU A 190 5.23 -13.94 -4.85
C LEU A 190 4.69 -12.54 -5.17
N CYS A 191 4.40 -11.72 -4.16
CA CYS A 191 3.86 -10.37 -4.34
C CYS A 191 4.79 -9.48 -5.17
N ALA A 192 6.11 -9.62 -5.04
CA ALA A 192 7.08 -8.88 -5.84
C ALA A 192 7.06 -9.26 -7.34
N ASN A 193 6.70 -10.51 -7.65
CA ASN A 193 6.85 -11.11 -8.97
C ASN A 193 5.53 -11.43 -9.68
N LEU A 194 4.40 -11.20 -9.02
CA LEU A 194 3.07 -11.42 -9.58
C LEU A 194 2.71 -10.35 -10.61
N GLU A 195 2.11 -10.77 -11.72
CA GLU A 195 1.53 -9.87 -12.70
C GLU A 195 0.12 -9.45 -12.27
N MET A 196 -0.21 -8.18 -12.46
CA MET A 196 -1.57 -7.69 -12.18
C MET A 196 -2.55 -8.40 -13.10
N LYS A 197 -3.54 -9.09 -12.53
CA LYS A 197 -4.55 -9.79 -13.33
C LYS A 197 -5.39 -8.82 -14.18
N PRO A 198 -5.80 -9.20 -15.39
CA PRO A 198 -6.71 -8.40 -16.22
C PRO A 198 -7.97 -7.95 -15.46
N GLU A 199 -8.60 -8.85 -14.69
CA GLU A 199 -9.82 -8.54 -13.93
C GLU A 199 -9.63 -7.47 -12.82
N TRP A 200 -8.39 -7.23 -12.38
CA TRP A 200 -8.06 -6.19 -11.41
C TRP A 200 -7.92 -4.82 -12.09
N LEU A 201 -7.67 -4.81 -13.40
CA LEU A 201 -7.46 -3.61 -14.20
C LEU A 201 -8.74 -3.17 -14.92
N GLU A 202 -9.63 -4.11 -15.25
CA GLU A 202 -10.85 -3.86 -16.03
C GLU A 202 -11.83 -2.87 -15.42
N ARG A 203 -11.97 -2.83 -14.09
CA ARG A 203 -12.94 -1.93 -13.46
C ARG A 203 -12.48 -0.47 -13.59
N ASP A 204 -13.23 0.29 -14.38
CA ASP A 204 -13.18 1.75 -14.48
C ASP A 204 -14.62 2.31 -14.43
N ASN A 205 -15.00 2.87 -13.28
CA ASN A 205 -16.35 3.40 -13.03
C ASN A 205 -16.31 4.81 -12.43
N ILE A 206 -15.14 5.46 -12.44
CA ILE A 206 -15.05 6.87 -12.07
C ILE A 206 -15.73 7.74 -13.14
N ILE A 207 -16.35 8.82 -12.71
CA ILE A 207 -16.87 9.82 -13.64
C ILE A 207 -15.69 10.60 -14.23
N ARG A 208 -15.62 10.65 -15.57
CA ARG A 208 -14.62 11.44 -16.32
C ARG A 208 -15.24 12.74 -16.83
N ARG A 209 -14.51 13.86 -16.74
CA ARG A 209 -14.95 15.18 -17.21
C ARG A 209 -13.80 15.94 -17.85
N ARG A 210 -14.11 16.72 -18.89
CA ARG A 210 -13.17 17.59 -19.59
C ARG A 210 -13.77 18.98 -19.72
N GLY A 211 -12.99 20.01 -19.42
CA GLY A 211 -13.35 21.42 -19.66
C GLY A 211 -14.65 21.89 -18.99
N ILE A 212 -14.99 21.36 -17.81
CA ILE A 212 -16.15 21.83 -17.03
C ILE A 212 -15.83 23.18 -16.36
N SER A 213 -16.86 23.95 -16.01
CA SER A 213 -16.67 25.18 -15.24
C SER A 213 -16.26 24.86 -13.79
N VAL A 214 -15.70 25.84 -13.09
CA VAL A 214 -15.36 25.69 -11.66
C VAL A 214 -16.65 25.49 -10.86
N GLU A 215 -17.71 26.20 -11.22
CA GLU A 215 -19.03 26.09 -10.62
C GLU A 215 -19.60 24.67 -10.79
N ASP A 216 -19.53 24.11 -12.01
CA ASP A 216 -19.95 22.74 -12.26
C ASP A 216 -19.13 21.72 -11.48
N PHE A 217 -17.82 21.94 -11.35
CA PHE A 217 -16.95 21.10 -10.53
C PHE A 217 -17.40 21.13 -9.06
N VAL A 218 -17.63 22.32 -8.51
CA VAL A 218 -18.03 22.52 -7.13
C VAL A 218 -19.39 21.86 -6.86
N THR A 219 -20.40 22.18 -7.66
CA THR A 219 -21.77 21.70 -7.43
C THR A 219 -21.92 20.20 -7.62
N ASN A 220 -21.22 19.60 -8.58
CA ASN A 220 -21.43 18.19 -8.92
C ASN A 220 -20.45 17.23 -8.24
N PHE A 221 -19.27 17.71 -7.80
CA PHE A 221 -18.21 16.86 -7.29
C PHE A 221 -17.68 17.30 -5.92
N GLU A 222 -17.23 18.53 -5.76
CA GLU A 222 -16.60 18.96 -4.50
C GLU A 222 -17.60 19.05 -3.34
N GLU A 223 -18.73 19.76 -3.52
CA GLU A 223 -19.76 19.88 -2.48
C GLU A 223 -20.46 18.55 -2.16
N PRO A 224 -20.79 17.69 -3.15
CA PRO A 224 -21.32 16.35 -2.87
C PRO A 224 -20.27 15.34 -2.37
N ASN A 225 -19.00 15.74 -2.25
CA ASN A 225 -17.87 14.90 -1.84
C ASN A 225 -17.67 13.65 -2.72
N LYS A 226 -17.67 13.83 -4.04
CA LYS A 226 -17.57 12.77 -5.05
C LYS A 226 -16.25 12.84 -5.85
N PRO A 227 -15.51 11.72 -5.98
CA PRO A 227 -14.33 11.66 -6.84
C PRO A 227 -14.68 11.90 -8.30
N VAL A 228 -13.76 12.50 -9.03
CA VAL A 228 -13.87 12.72 -10.47
C VAL A 228 -12.48 12.67 -11.10
N LEU A 229 -12.39 12.15 -12.31
CA LEU A 229 -11.20 12.22 -13.12
C LEU A 229 -11.37 13.34 -14.16
N LEU A 230 -10.42 14.26 -14.17
CA LEU A 230 -10.43 15.48 -14.96
C LEU A 230 -9.38 15.39 -16.07
N GLU A 231 -9.83 15.63 -17.29
CA GLU A 231 -9.03 15.59 -18.50
C GLU A 231 -8.77 17.01 -19.02
N GLY A 232 -7.65 17.21 -19.72
CA GLY A 232 -7.30 18.49 -20.34
C GLY A 232 -6.81 19.58 -19.37
N CYS A 233 -6.59 19.24 -18.09
CA CYS A 233 -6.17 20.21 -17.06
C CYS A 233 -4.69 20.61 -17.15
N MET A 234 -3.90 19.82 -17.86
CA MET A 234 -2.43 19.89 -17.86
C MET A 234 -1.86 20.28 -19.23
N GLU A 235 -2.68 20.60 -20.23
CA GLU A 235 -2.27 20.80 -21.64
C GLU A 235 -1.15 21.86 -21.81
N ASN A 236 -1.15 22.87 -20.93
CA ASN A 236 -0.18 23.96 -20.95
C ASN A 236 1.05 23.72 -20.04
N TRP A 237 1.13 22.59 -19.34
CA TRP A 237 2.26 22.33 -18.44
C TRP A 237 3.51 21.96 -19.22
N ASP A 238 4.60 22.68 -18.93
CA ASP A 238 5.93 22.32 -19.42
C ASP A 238 6.35 20.93 -18.94
N ALA A 239 5.91 20.53 -17.75
CA ALA A 239 6.19 19.22 -17.18
C ALA A 239 5.78 18.06 -18.09
N LEU A 240 4.63 18.13 -18.78
CA LEU A 240 4.21 17.09 -19.73
C LEU A 240 5.16 16.92 -20.92
N LYS A 241 5.84 17.99 -21.31
CA LYS A 241 6.77 18.02 -22.45
C LYS A 241 8.18 17.65 -22.02
N LYS A 242 8.65 18.22 -20.90
CA LYS A 242 10.06 18.16 -20.48
C LYS A 242 10.38 17.03 -19.51
N TRP A 243 9.44 16.61 -18.65
CA TRP A 243 9.79 15.69 -17.57
C TRP A 243 9.94 14.26 -18.10
N ASP A 244 11.19 13.90 -18.38
CA ASP A 244 11.69 12.55 -18.56
C ASP A 244 12.87 12.30 -17.60
N ARG A 245 13.42 11.07 -17.62
CA ARG A 245 14.52 10.68 -16.72
C ARG A 245 15.74 11.60 -16.90
N ASP A 246 16.16 11.84 -18.14
CA ASP A 246 17.38 12.57 -18.44
C ASP A 246 17.26 14.04 -18.04
N TYR A 247 16.13 14.67 -18.36
CA TYR A 247 15.84 16.04 -17.95
C TYR A 247 15.85 16.19 -16.44
N LEU A 248 15.12 15.32 -15.72
CA LEU A 248 15.00 15.43 -14.28
C LEU A 248 16.32 15.13 -13.57
N VAL A 249 17.09 14.14 -14.03
CA VAL A 249 18.42 13.84 -13.46
C VAL A 249 19.34 15.04 -13.64
N ASN A 250 19.41 15.62 -14.84
CA ASN A 250 20.24 16.80 -15.10
C ASN A 250 19.79 18.01 -14.29
N LEU A 251 18.48 18.26 -14.18
CA LEU A 251 17.95 19.39 -13.43
C LEU A 251 18.13 19.23 -11.92
N CYS A 252 17.93 18.03 -11.37
CA CYS A 252 18.10 17.78 -9.94
C CYS A 252 19.58 17.76 -9.53
N GLY A 253 20.47 17.27 -10.40
CA GLY A 253 21.90 17.13 -10.11
C GLY A 253 22.14 16.37 -8.79
N ASP A 254 22.91 16.98 -7.89
CA ASP A 254 23.24 16.39 -6.58
C ASP A 254 22.20 16.65 -5.48
N VAL A 255 21.06 17.29 -5.80
CA VAL A 255 20.00 17.53 -4.82
C VAL A 255 19.42 16.22 -4.31
N GLN A 256 19.33 16.09 -2.99
CA GLN A 256 18.76 14.92 -2.34
C GLN A 256 17.25 15.04 -2.16
N LEU A 257 16.51 14.11 -2.75
CA LEU A 257 15.06 13.97 -2.63
C LEU A 257 14.70 12.87 -1.62
N SER A 258 13.58 13.03 -0.95
CA SER A 258 13.03 12.08 0.03
C SER A 258 12.51 10.84 -0.69
N VAL A 259 13.06 9.69 -0.32
CA VAL A 259 12.71 8.39 -0.87
C VAL A 259 12.49 7.41 0.28
N GLY A 260 11.22 7.15 0.60
CA GLY A 260 10.85 6.41 1.80
C GLY A 260 11.53 6.98 3.07
N PRO A 261 12.30 6.17 3.83
CA PRO A 261 12.92 6.62 5.08
C PRO A 261 14.27 7.36 4.88
N VAL A 262 14.76 7.49 3.65
CA VAL A 262 16.08 8.07 3.34
C VAL A 262 15.98 9.24 2.36
N LYS A 263 17.12 9.88 2.09
CA LYS A 263 17.24 10.86 1.01
C LYS A 263 18.34 10.45 0.05
N MET A 264 18.10 10.57 -1.24
CA MET A 264 19.06 10.17 -2.28
C MET A 264 19.00 11.11 -3.48
N ARG A 265 20.07 11.13 -4.29
CA ARG A 265 20.05 11.81 -5.59
C ARG A 265 19.11 11.08 -6.52
N LEU A 266 18.50 11.79 -7.47
CA LEU A 266 17.55 11.20 -8.40
C LEU A 266 18.21 10.13 -9.29
N GLU A 267 19.45 10.33 -9.70
CA GLU A 267 20.21 9.33 -10.48
C GLU A 267 20.39 8.01 -9.70
N ASP A 268 20.76 8.11 -8.42
CA ASP A 268 20.95 6.94 -7.56
C ASP A 268 19.62 6.21 -7.32
N TYR A 269 18.51 6.97 -7.23
CA TYR A 269 17.16 6.41 -7.13
C TYR A 269 16.78 5.63 -8.39
N TYR A 270 17.01 6.19 -9.59
CA TYR A 270 16.71 5.48 -10.83
C TYR A 270 17.55 4.21 -10.99
N ARG A 271 18.84 4.27 -10.63
CA ARG A 271 19.70 3.08 -10.61
C ARG A 271 19.18 2.00 -9.68
N TYR A 272 18.62 2.39 -8.53
CA TYR A 272 17.97 1.48 -7.61
C TYR A 272 16.66 0.91 -8.20
N SER A 273 15.78 1.77 -8.75
CA SER A 273 14.47 1.36 -9.25
C SER A 273 14.55 0.42 -10.45
N ASP A 274 15.61 0.54 -11.26
CA ASP A 274 15.86 -0.34 -12.41
C ASP A 274 16.23 -1.77 -12.02
N GLN A 275 16.75 -1.97 -10.80
CA GLN A 275 17.28 -3.26 -10.35
C GLN A 275 16.35 -3.98 -9.37
N VAL A 276 15.51 -3.24 -8.65
CA VAL A 276 14.78 -3.78 -7.51
C VAL A 276 13.65 -4.72 -7.93
N LYS A 277 13.53 -5.86 -7.23
CA LYS A 277 12.43 -6.83 -7.35
C LYS A 277 11.87 -7.12 -5.97
N GLU A 278 11.14 -6.17 -5.41
CA GLU A 278 10.57 -6.27 -4.06
C GLU A 278 9.08 -5.95 -4.06
N GLU A 279 8.34 -6.48 -3.08
CA GLU A 279 6.90 -6.27 -2.93
C GLU A 279 6.54 -4.82 -2.55
N ARG A 280 7.50 -4.08 -2.00
CA ARG A 280 7.37 -2.67 -1.59
C ARG A 280 8.62 -1.87 -1.97
N PRO A 281 8.77 -1.53 -3.26
CA PRO A 281 9.86 -0.68 -3.70
C PRO A 281 9.87 0.64 -2.93
N LEU A 282 11.06 1.17 -2.65
CA LEU A 282 11.23 2.54 -2.20
C LEU A 282 10.55 3.49 -3.18
N TYR A 283 9.84 4.45 -2.63
CA TYR A 283 9.01 5.39 -3.38
C TYR A 283 9.48 6.81 -3.11
N LEU A 284 9.79 7.56 -4.18
CA LEU A 284 10.17 8.96 -4.07
C LEU A 284 8.92 9.78 -3.84
N PHE A 285 8.89 10.50 -2.72
CA PHE A 285 7.75 11.28 -2.26
C PHE A 285 8.28 12.51 -1.50
N ASP A 286 8.56 13.59 -2.23
CA ASP A 286 9.26 14.75 -1.67
C ASP A 286 8.33 15.96 -1.49
N PRO A 287 8.06 16.40 -0.24
CA PRO A 287 7.20 17.55 0.03
C PRO A 287 7.83 18.91 -0.31
N LYS A 288 9.16 18.93 -0.48
CA LYS A 288 9.97 20.15 -0.52
C LYS A 288 10.68 20.31 -1.85
N PHE A 289 10.20 19.62 -2.89
CA PHE A 289 10.87 19.56 -4.19
C PHE A 289 10.97 20.92 -4.86
N VAL A 290 9.98 21.80 -4.66
CA VAL A 290 9.99 23.16 -5.22
C VAL A 290 10.96 24.07 -4.45
N GLU A 291 11.04 23.93 -3.13
CA GLU A 291 11.99 24.68 -2.30
C GLU A 291 13.42 24.28 -2.62
N LYS A 292 13.64 23.00 -2.95
CA LYS A 292 14.96 22.46 -3.33
C LYS A 292 15.32 22.77 -4.78
N ILE A 293 14.36 22.65 -5.69
CA ILE A 293 14.53 22.82 -7.15
C ILE A 293 13.40 23.72 -7.67
N PRO A 294 13.52 25.06 -7.54
CA PRO A 294 12.46 26.00 -7.89
C PRO A 294 11.92 25.89 -9.32
N THR A 295 12.77 25.50 -10.27
CA THR A 295 12.38 25.28 -11.67
C THR A 295 11.22 24.30 -11.81
N LEU A 296 11.19 23.23 -11.00
CA LEU A 296 10.09 22.26 -11.04
C LEU A 296 8.74 22.91 -10.68
N GLY A 297 8.74 23.91 -9.80
CA GLY A 297 7.54 24.67 -9.44
C GLY A 297 7.07 25.67 -10.49
N LEU A 298 7.88 25.97 -11.50
CA LEU A 298 7.54 26.85 -12.62
C LEU A 298 7.00 26.07 -13.83
N GLU A 299 7.13 24.74 -13.83
CA GLU A 299 6.79 23.88 -14.97
C GLU A 299 5.41 23.22 -14.87
N TYR A 300 4.68 23.52 -13.80
CA TYR A 300 3.29 23.12 -13.63
C TYR A 300 2.50 24.23 -12.95
N GLU A 301 1.17 24.19 -13.07
CA GLU A 301 0.26 25.12 -12.40
C GLU A 301 -0.81 24.35 -11.64
N VAL A 302 -1.33 24.91 -10.55
CA VAL A 302 -2.49 24.29 -9.88
C VAL A 302 -3.72 24.38 -10.81
N PRO A 303 -4.39 23.26 -11.15
CA PRO A 303 -5.59 23.28 -11.97
C PRO A 303 -6.66 24.21 -11.40
N VAL A 304 -7.45 24.83 -12.27
CA VAL A 304 -8.36 25.93 -11.91
C VAL A 304 -9.31 25.59 -10.77
N TYR A 305 -9.73 24.33 -10.68
CA TYR A 305 -10.66 23.80 -9.68
C TYR A 305 -10.11 23.81 -8.25
N PHE A 306 -8.78 23.78 -8.09
CA PHE A 306 -8.10 23.58 -6.82
C PHE A 306 -7.31 24.82 -6.34
N ARG A 307 -7.55 25.98 -6.98
CA ARG A 307 -6.84 27.24 -6.66
C ARG A 307 -7.27 27.86 -5.34
N GLU A 308 -8.47 27.54 -4.84
CA GLU A 308 -8.89 27.92 -3.50
C GLU A 308 -8.19 27.00 -2.48
N ASP A 309 -7.08 27.47 -1.91
CA ASP A 309 -6.34 26.77 -0.87
C ASP A 309 -6.27 27.61 0.42
N LEU A 310 -7.23 27.39 1.31
CA LEU A 310 -7.37 28.12 2.56
C LEU A 310 -6.22 27.85 3.54
N PHE A 311 -5.52 26.71 3.47
CA PHE A 311 -4.33 26.52 4.30
C PHE A 311 -3.18 27.47 3.95
N SER A 312 -3.23 28.14 2.80
CA SER A 312 -2.25 29.17 2.43
C SER A 312 -2.19 30.35 3.41
N VAL A 313 -3.27 30.64 4.16
CA VAL A 313 -3.29 31.74 5.15
C VAL A 313 -2.32 31.52 6.31
N LEU A 314 -1.87 30.28 6.53
CA LEU A 314 -0.85 29.93 7.53
C LEU A 314 0.57 30.32 7.09
N GLY A 315 0.77 30.74 5.84
CA GLY A 315 2.09 31.08 5.30
C GLY A 315 3.08 29.92 5.49
N ASN A 316 4.22 30.20 6.12
CA ASN A 316 5.28 29.20 6.37
C ASN A 316 4.94 28.19 7.48
N GLU A 317 3.87 28.41 8.24
CA GLU A 317 3.41 27.47 9.28
C GLU A 317 2.47 26.39 8.74
N ARG A 318 2.11 26.48 7.45
CA ARG A 318 1.24 25.49 6.80
C ARG A 318 1.86 24.09 6.85
N PRO A 319 1.04 23.03 6.99
CA PRO A 319 1.51 21.68 6.77
C PRO A 319 2.06 21.47 5.34
N ASP A 320 2.96 20.50 5.18
CA ASP A 320 3.36 19.95 3.89
C ASP A 320 2.09 19.62 3.07
N TYR A 321 2.05 20.08 1.82
CA TYR A 321 0.81 20.10 1.03
C TYR A 321 0.99 19.71 -0.43
N ARG A 322 2.22 19.64 -0.93
CA ARG A 322 2.53 19.31 -2.32
C ARG A 322 3.67 18.34 -2.37
N TRP A 323 3.59 17.33 -3.23
CA TRP A 323 4.64 16.33 -3.39
C TRP A 323 4.88 16.04 -4.86
N ILE A 324 6.16 15.93 -5.22
CA ILE A 324 6.55 15.18 -6.42
C ILE A 324 6.64 13.70 -6.05
N ILE A 325 6.11 12.86 -6.92
CA ILE A 325 6.01 11.43 -6.72
C ILE A 325 6.64 10.72 -7.92
N ILE A 326 7.67 9.92 -7.68
CA ILE A 326 8.33 9.12 -8.71
C ILE A 326 8.47 7.70 -8.21
N GLY A 327 8.12 6.71 -9.04
CA GLY A 327 8.40 5.32 -8.69
C GLY A 327 8.21 4.31 -9.82
N PRO A 328 8.82 3.12 -9.68
CA PRO A 328 8.73 2.04 -10.66
C PRO A 328 7.37 1.35 -10.64
N ALA A 329 7.10 0.51 -11.64
CA ALA A 329 5.94 -0.37 -11.66
C ALA A 329 5.83 -1.20 -10.37
N GLY A 330 4.62 -1.35 -9.84
CA GLY A 330 4.33 -2.05 -8.59
C GLY A 330 4.54 -1.22 -7.32
N SER A 331 5.21 -0.06 -7.38
CA SER A 331 5.25 0.89 -6.25
C SER A 331 3.93 1.66 -6.12
N GLY A 332 3.70 2.29 -4.97
CA GLY A 332 2.49 3.06 -4.73
C GLY A 332 2.20 3.26 -3.24
N SER A 333 0.95 3.56 -2.94
CA SER A 333 0.45 3.77 -1.58
C SER A 333 -0.68 2.78 -1.27
N SER A 334 -0.59 2.09 -0.13
CA SER A 334 -1.68 1.27 0.41
C SER A 334 -2.88 2.13 0.82
N PHE A 335 -3.97 1.51 1.27
CA PHE A 335 -5.16 2.24 1.71
C PHE A 335 -4.84 3.25 2.82
N HIS A 336 -5.18 4.49 2.56
CA HIS A 336 -5.10 5.58 3.51
C HIS A 336 -6.22 6.60 3.24
N ILE A 337 -6.40 7.50 4.20
CA ILE A 337 -7.18 8.73 4.05
C ILE A 337 -6.18 9.89 4.13
N ASP A 338 -6.38 10.89 3.28
CA ASP A 338 -5.55 12.09 3.32
C ASP A 338 -5.55 12.76 4.71
N PRO A 339 -4.38 13.23 5.19
CA PRO A 339 -4.27 13.77 6.53
C PRO A 339 -5.04 15.08 6.68
N ASN A 340 -5.24 15.46 7.95
CA ASN A 340 -5.85 16.73 8.33
C ASN A 340 -7.27 16.95 7.78
N SER A 341 -7.94 15.89 7.30
CA SER A 341 -9.25 15.96 6.61
C SER A 341 -9.24 16.85 5.36
N THR A 342 -8.08 16.95 4.70
CA THR A 342 -7.93 17.68 3.44
C THR A 342 -8.53 16.89 2.28
N SER A 343 -8.86 17.60 1.21
CA SER A 343 -9.07 17.00 -0.12
C SER A 343 -7.75 17.06 -0.89
N ALA A 344 -7.60 16.22 -1.91
CA ALA A 344 -6.41 16.21 -2.74
C ALA A 344 -6.73 16.15 -4.23
N TRP A 345 -5.75 16.53 -5.03
CA TRP A 345 -5.71 16.20 -6.45
C TRP A 345 -4.36 15.58 -6.81
N ASN A 346 -4.36 14.63 -7.74
CA ASN A 346 -3.17 13.96 -8.22
C ASN A 346 -3.11 14.00 -9.75
N ALA A 347 -2.09 14.65 -10.28
CA ALA A 347 -1.84 14.84 -11.71
C ALA A 347 -0.74 13.90 -12.18
N VAL A 348 -1.08 12.99 -13.11
CA VAL A 348 -0.11 12.04 -13.67
C VAL A 348 0.59 12.68 -14.86
N ILE A 349 1.91 12.84 -14.77
CA ILE A 349 2.74 13.49 -15.79
C ILE A 349 3.33 12.45 -16.75
N ARG A 350 3.83 11.35 -16.20
CA ARG A 350 4.29 10.17 -16.94
C ARG A 350 3.73 8.91 -16.31
N GLY A 351 3.53 7.90 -17.14
CA GLY A 351 3.05 6.60 -16.74
C GLY A 351 1.55 6.55 -16.47
N SER A 352 1.14 5.57 -15.68
CA SER A 352 -0.25 5.32 -15.33
C SER A 352 -0.38 4.66 -13.96
N LYS A 353 -1.48 5.00 -13.29
CA LYS A 353 -1.76 4.59 -11.91
C LYS A 353 -3.16 3.97 -11.84
N LYS A 354 -3.27 2.78 -11.26
CA LYS A 354 -4.57 2.20 -10.89
C LYS A 354 -4.97 2.73 -9.52
N TRP A 355 -6.18 3.25 -9.44
CA TRP A 355 -6.79 3.78 -8.23
C TRP A 355 -7.95 2.89 -7.79
N VAL A 356 -8.07 2.70 -6.48
CA VAL A 356 -9.22 2.08 -5.82
C VAL A 356 -9.65 2.98 -4.66
N LEU A 357 -10.87 3.49 -4.71
CA LEU A 357 -11.41 4.43 -3.74
C LEU A 357 -12.67 3.87 -3.07
N PHE A 358 -12.73 3.96 -1.74
CA PHE A 358 -13.92 3.67 -0.95
C PHE A 358 -14.46 4.95 -0.29
N PRO A 359 -15.79 5.13 -0.23
CA PRO A 359 -16.38 6.29 0.41
C PRO A 359 -16.05 6.33 1.92
N PRO A 360 -16.12 7.51 2.57
CA PRO A 360 -15.66 7.68 3.95
C PRO A 360 -16.34 6.76 4.98
N ASP A 361 -17.55 6.29 4.70
CA ASP A 361 -18.31 5.41 5.58
C ASP A 361 -18.05 3.90 5.36
N VAL A 362 -17.14 3.56 4.44
CA VAL A 362 -16.80 2.18 4.09
C VAL A 362 -15.32 1.93 4.30
N VAL A 363 -15.00 1.12 5.30
CA VAL A 363 -13.64 0.61 5.50
C VAL A 363 -13.35 -0.47 4.44
N PRO A 364 -12.23 -0.38 3.69
CA PRO A 364 -11.87 -1.37 2.69
C PRO A 364 -11.67 -2.78 3.30
N PRO A 365 -11.97 -3.87 2.58
CA PRO A 365 -11.71 -5.22 3.07
C PRO A 365 -10.23 -5.43 3.43
N GLY A 366 -9.95 -6.07 4.57
CA GLY A 366 -8.59 -6.30 5.07
C GLY A 366 -7.93 -5.07 5.72
N VAL A 367 -8.64 -3.93 5.78
CA VAL A 367 -8.17 -2.73 6.46
C VAL A 367 -8.86 -2.61 7.82
N HIS A 368 -8.08 -2.34 8.86
CA HIS A 368 -8.53 -2.26 10.23
C HIS A 368 -7.97 -1.00 10.90
N PRO A 369 -8.68 0.15 10.81
CA PRO A 369 -8.29 1.36 11.53
C PRO A 369 -8.51 1.21 13.03
N SER A 370 -7.63 1.79 13.84
CA SER A 370 -7.81 1.91 15.28
C SER A 370 -9.02 2.80 15.61
N PRO A 371 -9.66 2.63 16.79
CA PRO A 371 -10.83 3.42 17.16
C PRO A 371 -10.60 4.94 17.15
N ASP A 372 -9.37 5.37 17.40
CA ASP A 372 -8.93 6.77 17.41
C ASP A 372 -8.42 7.28 16.05
N GLY A 373 -8.30 6.38 15.05
CA GLY A 373 -7.83 6.64 13.71
C GLY A 373 -6.32 6.90 13.59
N ALA A 374 -5.54 6.70 14.65
CA ALA A 374 -4.10 6.95 14.67
C ALA A 374 -3.29 5.85 13.96
N GLU A 375 -3.78 4.62 14.00
CA GLU A 375 -3.13 3.47 13.38
C GLU A 375 -4.08 2.80 12.38
N VAL A 376 -3.52 2.30 11.28
CA VAL A 376 -4.27 1.55 10.28
C VAL A 376 -3.51 0.28 9.98
N ALA A 377 -4.04 -0.86 10.41
CA ALA A 377 -3.53 -2.15 9.97
C ALA A 377 -4.07 -2.43 8.57
N CYS A 378 -3.18 -2.71 7.62
CA CYS A 378 -3.48 -3.04 6.24
C CYS A 378 -2.63 -4.24 5.80
N PRO A 379 -2.95 -4.90 4.67
CA PRO A 379 -2.08 -5.90 4.09
C PRO A 379 -0.67 -5.34 3.87
N VAL A 380 0.34 -6.21 3.96
CA VAL A 380 1.76 -5.87 3.90
C VAL A 380 2.08 -5.14 2.60
N SER A 381 1.52 -5.58 1.47
CA SER A 381 1.72 -4.97 0.15
C SER A 381 0.40 -4.71 -0.60
N ILE A 382 0.47 -3.87 -1.63
CA ILE A 382 -0.69 -3.58 -2.48
C ILE A 382 -1.13 -4.84 -3.24
N ILE A 383 -0.18 -5.62 -3.76
CA ILE A 383 -0.46 -6.86 -4.49
C ILE A 383 -1.12 -7.89 -3.57
N GLU A 384 -0.68 -8.01 -2.32
CA GLU A 384 -1.34 -8.87 -1.34
C GLU A 384 -2.82 -8.50 -1.15
N TRP A 385 -3.15 -7.20 -1.13
CA TRP A 385 -4.54 -6.77 -1.05
C TRP A 385 -5.35 -7.23 -2.26
N PHE A 386 -4.81 -7.10 -3.47
CA PHE A 386 -5.47 -7.58 -4.69
C PHE A 386 -5.68 -9.10 -4.66
N MET A 387 -4.70 -9.87 -4.23
CA MET A 387 -4.80 -11.32 -4.14
C MET A 387 -5.87 -11.79 -3.15
N ASN A 388 -5.89 -11.22 -1.95
CA ASN A 388 -6.65 -11.80 -0.84
C ASN A 388 -7.99 -11.10 -0.59
N PHE A 389 -8.15 -9.85 -1.01
CA PHE A 389 -9.27 -9.00 -0.60
C PHE A 389 -10.05 -8.36 -1.75
N TYR A 390 -9.44 -8.18 -2.93
CA TYR A 390 -10.15 -7.56 -4.07
C TYR A 390 -11.37 -8.37 -4.53
N GLY A 391 -11.32 -9.70 -4.45
CA GLY A 391 -12.47 -10.57 -4.78
C GLY A 391 -13.73 -10.23 -3.97
N ALA A 392 -13.57 -9.82 -2.70
CA ALA A 392 -14.69 -9.42 -1.85
C ALA A 392 -15.41 -8.15 -2.36
N THR A 393 -14.74 -7.32 -3.17
CA THR A 393 -15.33 -6.10 -3.73
C THR A 393 -16.45 -6.37 -4.74
N LYS A 394 -16.47 -7.55 -5.39
CA LYS A 394 -17.48 -7.93 -6.39
C LYS A 394 -18.91 -7.91 -5.79
N ASN A 395 -19.03 -8.31 -4.53
CA ASN A 395 -20.29 -8.47 -3.80
C ASN A 395 -20.53 -7.41 -2.71
N TRP A 396 -19.71 -6.35 -2.68
CA TRP A 396 -19.81 -5.34 -1.63
C TRP A 396 -21.04 -4.43 -1.84
N LYS A 397 -21.75 -4.09 -0.75
CA LYS A 397 -22.97 -3.24 -0.79
C LYS A 397 -22.72 -1.89 -1.46
N LYS A 398 -21.55 -1.30 -1.19
CA LYS A 398 -21.06 -0.06 -1.83
C LYS A 398 -19.77 -0.39 -2.55
N ARG A 399 -19.86 -0.67 -3.85
CA ARG A 399 -18.68 -1.01 -4.66
C ARG A 399 -17.66 0.13 -4.65
N PRO A 400 -16.35 -0.17 -4.70
CA PRO A 400 -15.33 0.85 -4.83
C PRO A 400 -15.48 1.60 -6.16
N ILE A 401 -15.02 2.85 -6.14
CA ILE A 401 -14.77 3.62 -7.36
C ILE A 401 -13.35 3.31 -7.79
N GLU A 402 -13.16 2.98 -9.06
CA GLU A 402 -11.88 2.57 -9.62
C GLU A 402 -11.66 3.22 -10.96
N CYS A 403 -10.38 3.47 -11.28
CA CYS A 403 -9.97 3.92 -12.60
C CYS A 403 -8.48 3.69 -12.82
N ILE A 404 -8.09 3.71 -14.09
CA ILE A 404 -6.69 3.93 -14.46
C ILE A 404 -6.53 5.40 -14.84
N CYS A 405 -5.74 6.12 -14.05
CA CYS A 405 -5.36 7.51 -14.31
C CYS A 405 -4.05 7.52 -15.12
N LYS A 406 -4.10 8.06 -16.33
CA LYS A 406 -3.01 8.08 -17.32
C LYS A 406 -2.32 9.44 -17.37
N ALA A 407 -1.16 9.50 -18.00
CA ALA A 407 -0.46 10.75 -18.26
C ALA A 407 -1.38 11.81 -18.91
N GLY A 408 -1.41 13.01 -18.32
CA GLY A 408 -2.27 14.13 -18.71
C GLY A 408 -3.62 14.19 -17.98
N GLU A 409 -3.93 13.21 -17.14
CA GLU A 409 -5.17 13.15 -16.35
C GLU A 409 -4.92 13.58 -14.90
N VAL A 410 -5.95 14.18 -14.27
CA VAL A 410 -5.93 14.61 -12.88
C VAL A 410 -7.10 13.98 -12.14
N ILE A 411 -6.85 13.22 -11.08
CA ILE A 411 -7.90 12.69 -10.21
C ILE A 411 -8.13 13.65 -9.03
N PHE A 412 -9.40 13.95 -8.74
CA PHE A 412 -9.84 14.61 -7.50
C PHE A 412 -10.21 13.56 -6.46
N VAL A 413 -9.59 13.66 -5.29
CA VAL A 413 -9.83 12.81 -4.11
C VAL A 413 -10.49 13.67 -3.03
N PRO A 414 -11.80 13.50 -2.78
CA PRO A 414 -12.50 14.28 -1.78
C PRO A 414 -12.08 13.88 -0.35
N ASN A 415 -12.29 14.77 0.61
CA ASN A 415 -11.89 14.51 1.98
C ASN A 415 -12.58 13.26 2.56
N GLY A 416 -11.80 12.49 3.32
CA GLY A 416 -12.28 11.29 4.01
C GLY A 416 -12.36 10.03 3.16
N TRP A 417 -12.07 10.08 1.85
CA TRP A 417 -12.09 8.89 1.00
C TRP A 417 -10.86 8.01 1.25
N TRP A 418 -11.12 6.72 1.54
CA TRP A 418 -10.08 5.71 1.53
C TRP A 418 -9.60 5.50 0.11
N HIS A 419 -8.30 5.50 -0.12
CA HIS A 419 -7.76 5.27 -1.44
C HIS A 419 -6.44 4.51 -1.42
N LEU A 420 -6.28 3.64 -2.42
CA LEU A 420 -5.08 2.87 -2.72
C LEU A 420 -4.66 3.17 -4.16
N VAL A 421 -3.35 3.26 -4.37
CA VAL A 421 -2.76 3.60 -5.68
C VAL A 421 -1.59 2.67 -5.98
N ILE A 422 -1.59 2.05 -7.15
CA ILE A 422 -0.45 1.27 -7.67
C ILE A 422 -0.01 1.81 -9.03
N ASN A 423 1.29 2.01 -9.19
CA ASN A 423 1.91 2.37 -10.46
C ASN A 423 1.94 1.14 -11.37
N LEU A 424 1.31 1.24 -12.54
CA LEU A 424 1.31 0.14 -13.52
C LEU A 424 2.59 0.12 -14.35
N GLU A 425 3.24 1.26 -14.45
CA GLU A 425 4.51 1.50 -15.13
C GLU A 425 5.32 2.53 -14.34
N GLU A 426 6.56 2.80 -14.75
CA GLU A 426 7.31 3.92 -14.17
C GLU A 426 6.49 5.21 -14.30
N SER A 427 6.23 5.85 -13.16
CA SER A 427 5.30 6.96 -13.09
C SER A 427 5.90 8.18 -12.43
N ILE A 428 5.57 9.34 -12.97
CA ILE A 428 5.89 10.66 -12.41
C ILE A 428 4.57 11.40 -12.21
N ALA A 429 4.33 11.92 -11.02
CA ALA A 429 3.11 12.64 -10.69
C ALA A 429 3.37 13.79 -9.71
N ILE A 430 2.44 14.74 -9.69
CA ILE A 430 2.36 15.77 -8.65
C ILE A 430 1.03 15.60 -7.94
N THR A 431 1.05 15.64 -6.61
CA THR A 431 -0.16 15.64 -5.81
C THR A 431 -0.15 16.85 -4.89
N GLN A 432 -1.32 17.45 -4.65
CA GLN A 432 -1.46 18.44 -3.60
C GLN A 432 -2.72 18.25 -2.79
N ASN A 433 -2.59 18.49 -1.50
CA ASN A 433 -3.69 18.56 -0.55
C ASN A 433 -4.07 20.02 -0.36
N TYR A 434 -5.37 20.30 -0.33
CA TYR A 434 -5.88 21.65 -0.26
C TYR A 434 -7.13 21.72 0.63
N VAL A 435 -7.39 22.92 1.14
CA VAL A 435 -8.59 23.23 1.91
C VAL A 435 -9.40 24.24 1.12
N SER A 436 -10.66 23.93 0.83
CA SER A 436 -11.60 24.86 0.23
C SER A 436 -12.71 25.17 1.22
N ARG A 437 -13.62 26.08 0.86
CA ARG A 437 -14.80 26.33 1.70
C ARG A 437 -15.68 25.08 1.88
N ARG A 438 -15.56 24.08 1.00
CA ARG A 438 -16.39 22.86 1.01
C ARG A 438 -15.92 21.84 2.06
N ASN A 439 -14.64 21.82 2.42
CA ASN A 439 -14.10 20.92 3.44
C ASN A 439 -13.56 21.65 4.70
N LEU A 440 -13.61 22.99 4.75
CA LEU A 440 -13.07 23.78 5.87
C LEU A 440 -13.58 23.33 7.25
N LEU A 441 -14.88 23.10 7.40
CA LEU A 441 -15.44 22.66 8.68
C LEU A 441 -14.93 21.27 9.07
N ASN A 442 -14.79 20.35 8.10
CA ASN A 442 -14.23 19.02 8.34
C ASN A 442 -12.78 19.08 8.78
N VAL A 443 -11.99 20.02 8.25
CA VAL A 443 -10.60 20.26 8.65
C VAL A 443 -10.56 20.82 10.07
N LEU A 444 -11.34 21.85 10.38
CA LEU A 444 -11.40 22.42 11.73
C LEU A 444 -11.83 21.39 12.78
N ASP A 445 -12.85 20.58 12.49
CA ASP A 445 -13.30 19.49 13.36
C ASP A 445 -12.19 18.44 13.58
N PHE A 446 -11.44 18.10 12.54
CA PHE A 446 -10.31 17.17 12.64
C PHE A 446 -9.19 17.74 13.51
N LEU A 447 -8.80 18.99 13.28
CA LEU A 447 -7.72 19.65 14.02
C LEU A 447 -8.07 19.87 15.51
N LYS A 448 -9.35 19.93 15.85
CA LYS A 448 -9.85 20.09 17.22
C LYS A 448 -9.89 18.78 18.02
N LYS A 449 -9.67 17.62 17.39
CA LYS A 449 -9.76 16.32 18.08
C LYS A 449 -8.78 16.24 19.27
N PRO A 450 -9.16 15.56 20.38
CA PRO A 450 -8.29 15.45 21.55
C PRO A 450 -6.92 14.82 21.28
N ASN A 451 -6.83 13.93 20.28
CA ASN A 451 -5.60 13.27 19.84
C ASN A 451 -4.93 13.95 18.62
N ALA A 452 -5.19 15.23 18.39
CA ALA A 452 -4.59 15.98 17.27
C ALA A 452 -3.05 15.92 17.24
N SER A 453 -2.39 15.82 18.40
CA SER A 453 -0.93 15.65 18.48
C SER A 453 -0.41 14.41 17.72
N GLU A 454 -1.22 13.37 17.63
CA GLU A 454 -0.89 12.12 16.94
C GLU A 454 -1.38 12.14 15.49
N LEU A 455 -2.60 12.62 15.26
CA LEU A 455 -3.27 12.60 13.96
C LEU A 455 -2.80 13.67 12.98
N VAL A 456 -2.46 14.86 13.46
CA VAL A 456 -2.06 15.97 12.57
C VAL A 456 -0.70 15.65 11.96
N SER A 457 -0.60 15.79 10.64
CA SER A 457 0.63 15.49 9.90
C SER A 457 1.06 16.66 9.02
N GLY A 458 2.27 16.56 8.47
CA GLY A 458 2.87 17.59 7.62
C GLY A 458 3.38 18.82 8.36
N THR A 459 3.26 18.90 9.69
CA THR A 459 3.79 20.03 10.49
C THR A 459 4.46 19.58 11.78
N ARG A 460 5.33 20.47 12.31
CA ARG A 460 5.97 20.32 13.62
C ARG A 460 5.04 20.77 14.76
N ASP A 461 4.19 21.76 14.51
CA ASP A 461 3.28 22.31 15.53
C ASP A 461 1.89 21.70 15.39
N ARG A 462 1.76 20.45 15.81
CA ARG A 462 0.52 19.67 15.66
C ARG A 462 -0.59 20.13 16.60
N ILE A 463 -0.23 20.59 17.79
CA ILE A 463 -1.17 20.89 18.88
C ILE A 463 -1.86 22.24 18.64
N ASN A 464 -1.12 23.26 18.20
CA ASN A 464 -1.66 24.61 18.09
C ASN A 464 -2.21 24.92 16.69
N LEU A 465 -2.16 23.96 15.76
CA LEU A 465 -2.56 24.19 14.37
C LEU A 465 -4.01 24.63 14.24
N TYR A 466 -4.92 24.09 15.06
CA TYR A 466 -6.33 24.49 15.08
C TYR A 466 -6.50 25.99 15.35
N GLU A 467 -5.94 26.48 16.47
CA GLU A 467 -6.07 27.89 16.86
C GLU A 467 -5.36 28.81 15.87
N LYS A 468 -4.16 28.44 15.39
CA LYS A 468 -3.44 29.20 14.37
C LYS A 468 -4.24 29.32 13.09
N PHE A 469 -4.79 28.20 12.60
CA PHE A 469 -5.55 28.19 11.36
C PHE A 469 -6.85 28.97 11.50
N LYS A 470 -7.60 28.77 12.59
CA LYS A 470 -8.83 29.51 12.86
C LYS A 470 -8.59 31.03 12.92
N ASN A 471 -7.57 31.47 13.65
CA ASN A 471 -7.25 32.90 13.79
C ASN A 471 -6.78 33.50 12.46
N ALA A 472 -5.94 32.80 11.71
CA ALA A 472 -5.48 33.26 10.39
C ALA A 472 -6.62 33.32 9.37
N MET A 473 -7.58 32.38 9.44
CA MET A 473 -8.81 32.40 8.66
C MET A 473 -9.68 33.60 9.00
N GLU A 474 -9.91 33.88 10.28
CA GLU A 474 -10.72 35.03 10.70
C GLU A 474 -10.06 36.36 10.31
N ALA A 475 -8.72 36.44 10.36
CA ALA A 475 -7.99 37.64 9.93
C ALA A 475 -8.05 37.86 8.41
N SER A 476 -8.01 36.78 7.61
CA SER A 476 -7.95 36.86 6.14
C SER A 476 -9.33 36.90 5.49
N PHE A 477 -10.30 36.20 6.09
CA PHE A 477 -11.68 36.03 5.60
C PHE A 477 -12.69 36.11 6.75
N PRO A 478 -12.87 37.30 7.37
CA PRO A 478 -13.73 37.46 8.54
C PRO A 478 -15.15 36.91 8.33
N GLY A 479 -15.71 36.24 9.34
CA GLY A 479 -17.08 35.70 9.32
C GLY A 479 -17.29 34.44 8.46
N THR A 480 -16.31 34.01 7.66
CA THR A 480 -16.48 32.85 6.76
C THR A 480 -16.76 31.56 7.52
N ILE A 481 -16.11 31.33 8.67
CA ILE A 481 -16.31 30.12 9.49
C ILE A 481 -17.73 30.09 10.05
N ASP A 482 -18.22 31.22 10.56
CA ASP A 482 -19.55 31.33 11.16
C ASP A 482 -20.64 31.18 10.09
N GLU A 483 -20.49 31.83 8.93
CA GLU A 483 -21.42 31.69 7.80
C GLU A 483 -21.55 30.23 7.33
N LEU A 484 -20.42 29.52 7.21
CA LEU A 484 -20.42 28.11 6.80
C LEU A 484 -21.02 27.23 7.89
N SER A 485 -20.76 27.52 9.16
CA SER A 485 -21.34 26.79 10.29
C SER A 485 -22.86 26.93 10.31
N GLN A 486 -23.37 28.16 10.14
CA GLN A 486 -24.81 28.43 10.06
C GLN A 486 -25.44 27.69 8.88
N LYS A 487 -24.86 27.77 7.68
CA LYS A 487 -25.36 27.04 6.50
C LYS A 487 -25.38 25.52 6.71
N ALA A 488 -24.36 24.97 7.39
CA ALA A 488 -24.29 23.56 7.70
C ALA A 488 -25.38 23.13 8.71
N GLU A 489 -25.68 23.97 9.69
CA GLU A 489 -26.78 23.74 10.65
C GLU A 489 -28.14 23.81 9.97
N GLU A 490 -28.37 24.81 9.11
CA GLU A 490 -29.60 24.93 8.31
C GLU A 490 -29.82 23.72 7.39
N LYS A 491 -28.77 23.26 6.70
CA LYS A 491 -28.81 22.06 5.83
C LYS A 491 -29.12 20.79 6.66
N LYS A 492 -28.52 20.64 7.84
CA LYS A 492 -28.83 19.52 8.76
C LYS A 492 -30.27 19.59 9.27
N ALA A 493 -30.79 20.77 9.57
CA ALA A 493 -32.17 20.96 10.00
C ALA A 493 -33.17 20.60 8.88
N GLN A 494 -32.91 21.05 7.65
CA GLN A 494 -33.72 20.71 6.47
C GLN A 494 -33.70 19.20 6.16
N GLN A 495 -32.54 18.54 6.27
CA GLN A 495 -32.45 17.08 6.08
C GLN A 495 -33.23 16.32 7.15
N LYS A 496 -33.19 16.77 8.41
CA LYS A 496 -34.01 16.18 9.48
C LYS A 496 -35.50 16.35 9.21
N LEU A 497 -35.93 17.55 8.81
CA LEU A 497 -37.33 17.82 8.44
C LEU A 497 -37.77 16.92 7.29
N SER A 498 -37.01 16.86 6.20
CA SER A 498 -37.31 15.98 5.05
C SER A 498 -37.34 14.49 5.42
N PHE A 499 -36.48 14.04 6.34
CA PHE A 499 -36.54 12.68 6.88
C PHE A 499 -37.83 12.45 7.66
N TRP A 500 -38.21 13.37 8.56
CA TRP A 500 -39.46 13.27 9.30
C TRP A 500 -40.69 13.31 8.38
N ASP A 501 -40.69 14.16 7.37
CA ASP A 501 -41.75 14.24 6.36
C ASP A 501 -41.88 12.92 5.59
N SER A 502 -40.76 12.29 5.20
CA SER A 502 -40.75 10.97 4.55
C SER A 502 -41.27 9.85 5.46
N VAL A 503 -41.05 9.97 6.79
CA VAL A 503 -41.56 9.03 7.78
C VAL A 503 -43.05 9.28 8.08
N THR A 504 -43.52 10.53 8.03
CA THR A 504 -44.94 10.85 8.22
C THR A 504 -45.79 10.55 7.00
N ASP A 505 -45.27 10.71 5.78
CA ASP A 505 -45.96 10.29 4.55
C ASP A 505 -46.09 8.76 4.46
N SER A 506 -45.16 8.01 5.06
CA SER A 506 -45.27 6.56 5.20
C SER A 506 -46.37 6.10 6.19
N LYS A 507 -47.01 7.03 6.93
CA LYS A 507 -48.12 6.73 7.86
C LYS A 507 -49.53 6.90 7.28
N VAL A 508 -49.67 7.12 5.96
CA VAL A 508 -51.00 7.04 5.31
C VAL A 508 -51.42 5.59 5.00
N GLY A 509 -50.56 4.60 5.24
CA GLY A 509 -50.88 3.17 5.16
C GLY A 509 -50.99 2.47 6.52
N ALA A 510 -52.19 2.49 7.12
CA ALA A 510 -52.73 1.56 8.12
C ALA A 510 -51.77 0.87 9.12
N PHE A 511 -51.56 1.48 10.30
CA PHE A 511 -51.22 0.72 11.52
C PHE A 511 -52.51 0.33 12.26
N LYS A 512 -52.92 -0.94 12.15
CA LYS A 512 -53.86 -1.56 13.09
C LYS A 512 -53.07 -2.21 14.23
N PHE A 513 -53.28 -1.74 15.45
CA PHE A 513 -52.92 -2.50 16.65
C PHE A 513 -53.92 -3.65 16.83
N SER A 514 -53.44 -4.88 17.01
CA SER A 514 -54.21 -5.92 17.71
C SER A 514 -53.69 -6.02 19.14
N PHE A 515 -54.62 -5.96 20.10
CA PHE A 515 -54.40 -6.21 21.52
C PHE A 515 -53.87 -7.62 21.79
#